data_AF-A0A1S2F4I4-F1
#
_entry.id   AF-A0A1S2F4I4-F1
#
_cell.length_a   1.000
_cell.length_b   1.000
_cell.length_c   1.000
_cell.angle_alpha   90.00
_cell.angle_beta   90.00
_cell.angle_gamma   90.00
#
_symmetry.space_group_name_H-M   'P 1'
#
loop_
_entity.id
_entity.type
_entity.pdbx_description
1 polymer ?
#
loop_
_entity_poly.entity_id
_entity_poly.type
_entity_poly.pdbx_seq_one_letter_code
_entity_poly.pdbx_strand_id
1 'polypeptide(L)'
;MNITKCIEDILVDRFAQLGFNYEKSDTGWTFIRESGGVKEFIEIEKSNWYENAISCEYRKGTSTRNTIAFLRDRIEQVHVFSGESTLKEELKLIVDITEKYALKWFEQIKVKKKNPPDNFLKEEWAPLLQSFIRKNSIEFDNIESISFLDKMLKQEASKVEIYSISYCFGEIIKQNFGAEWDYSPEDGPFIKNIAGSKKIALKPFVLVTKIVMNPDVLSLEYFFTNIKSAVDGSKN
;
A
#
# COMPACT_ATOMS: atom_id res chain seq x y z
N MET A 1 16.38 -20.31 -22.86
CA MET A 1 14.91 -20.32 -22.81
C MET A 1 14.42 -18.93 -22.39
N ASN A 2 13.49 -18.33 -23.14
CA ASN A 2 12.97 -17.00 -22.83
C ASN A 2 11.62 -17.13 -22.10
N ILE A 3 11.65 -17.09 -20.77
CA ILE A 3 10.46 -17.21 -19.91
C ILE A 3 9.46 -16.10 -20.21
N THR A 4 9.95 -14.87 -20.40
CA THR A 4 9.11 -13.71 -20.74
C THR A 4 8.28 -14.01 -21.97
N LYS A 5 8.94 -14.45 -23.06
CA LYS A 5 8.24 -14.74 -24.31
C LYS A 5 7.16 -15.80 -24.14
N CYS A 6 7.43 -16.85 -23.35
CA CYS A 6 6.44 -17.89 -23.09
C CYS A 6 5.22 -17.37 -22.30
N ILE A 7 5.45 -16.48 -21.33
CA ILE A 7 4.38 -15.82 -20.56
C ILE A 7 3.57 -14.91 -21.48
N GLU A 8 4.23 -14.07 -22.28
CA GLU A 8 3.58 -13.17 -23.22
C GLU A 8 2.72 -13.94 -24.24
N ASP A 9 3.27 -14.99 -24.84
CA ASP A 9 2.59 -15.81 -25.86
C ASP A 9 1.38 -16.59 -25.33
N ILE A 10 1.35 -16.95 -24.03
CA ILE A 10 0.30 -17.83 -23.46
C ILE A 10 -0.70 -17.05 -22.61
N LEU A 11 -0.23 -16.11 -21.80
CA LEU A 11 -1.05 -15.50 -20.75
C LEU A 11 -1.64 -14.15 -21.15
N VAL A 12 -0.94 -13.33 -21.94
CA VAL A 12 -1.35 -11.93 -22.17
C VAL A 12 -2.73 -11.85 -22.82
N ASP A 13 -2.90 -12.46 -24.00
CA ASP A 13 -4.20 -12.42 -24.69
C ASP A 13 -5.30 -13.13 -23.90
N ARG A 14 -4.94 -14.23 -23.21
CA ARG A 14 -5.90 -15.02 -22.45
C ARG A 14 -6.42 -14.27 -21.22
N PHE A 15 -5.53 -13.59 -20.49
CA PHE A 15 -5.91 -12.79 -19.33
C PHE A 15 -6.53 -11.45 -19.72
N ALA A 16 -6.19 -10.90 -20.88
CA ALA A 16 -6.89 -9.76 -21.45
C ALA A 16 -8.38 -10.07 -21.71
N GLN A 17 -8.71 -11.28 -22.19
CA GLN A 17 -10.11 -11.74 -22.33
C GLN A 17 -10.84 -11.81 -20.98
N LEU A 18 -10.11 -11.95 -19.87
CA LEU A 18 -10.65 -11.94 -18.50
C LEU A 18 -10.67 -10.53 -17.86
N GLY A 19 -10.28 -9.51 -18.64
CA GLY A 19 -10.28 -8.09 -18.25
C GLY A 19 -8.99 -7.61 -17.58
N PHE A 20 -7.92 -8.40 -17.58
CA PHE A 20 -6.63 -7.99 -17.00
C PHE A 20 -5.74 -7.29 -18.02
N ASN A 21 -5.13 -6.19 -17.60
CA ASN A 21 -4.06 -5.50 -18.32
C ASN A 21 -2.70 -6.06 -17.88
N TYR A 22 -1.79 -6.21 -18.83
CA TYR A 22 -0.45 -6.71 -18.58
C TYR A 22 0.54 -5.57 -18.30
N GLU A 23 1.28 -5.67 -17.20
CA GLU A 23 2.38 -4.79 -16.82
C GLU A 23 3.63 -5.65 -16.56
N LYS A 24 4.72 -5.34 -17.27
CA LYS A 24 6.01 -5.99 -17.10
C LYS A 24 6.92 -5.15 -16.21
N SER A 25 7.63 -5.79 -15.28
CA SER A 25 8.73 -5.18 -14.53
C SER A 25 10.02 -5.98 -14.69
N ASP A 26 11.11 -5.45 -14.14
CA ASP A 26 12.39 -6.17 -14.07
C ASP A 26 12.32 -7.41 -13.16
N THR A 27 11.35 -7.44 -12.25
CA THR A 27 11.22 -8.47 -11.21
C THR A 27 10.11 -9.49 -11.48
N GLY A 28 9.21 -9.24 -12.44
CA GLY A 28 8.10 -10.15 -12.72
C GLY A 28 7.14 -9.71 -13.81
N TRP A 29 6.04 -10.47 -13.89
CA TRP A 29 4.95 -10.29 -14.84
C TRP A 29 3.65 -10.12 -14.07
N THR A 30 3.02 -8.95 -14.20
CA THR A 30 1.83 -8.60 -13.43
C THR A 30 0.64 -8.41 -14.36
N PHE A 31 -0.50 -8.99 -13.99
CA PHE A 31 -1.77 -8.80 -14.66
C PHE A 31 -2.74 -8.15 -13.68
N ILE A 32 -3.34 -7.02 -14.08
CA ILE A 32 -4.15 -6.18 -13.19
C ILE A 32 -5.50 -5.93 -13.82
N ARG A 33 -6.57 -6.16 -13.06
CA ARG A 33 -7.90 -5.64 -13.42
C ARG A 33 -8.53 -4.90 -12.25
N GLU A 34 -9.51 -4.07 -12.55
CA GLU A 34 -10.31 -3.39 -11.55
C GLU A 34 -11.75 -3.90 -11.60
N SER A 35 -12.26 -4.35 -10.45
CA SER A 35 -13.64 -4.83 -10.30
C SER A 35 -14.27 -4.21 -9.06
N GLY A 36 -15.37 -3.48 -9.25
CA GLY A 36 -16.09 -2.81 -8.15
C GLY A 36 -15.27 -1.74 -7.42
N GLY A 37 -14.29 -1.12 -8.06
CA GLY A 37 -13.39 -0.13 -7.46
C GLY A 37 -12.27 -0.74 -6.62
N VAL A 38 -11.95 -2.02 -6.83
CA VAL A 38 -10.87 -2.74 -6.15
C VAL A 38 -10.01 -3.43 -7.20
N LYS A 39 -8.68 -3.25 -7.08
CA LYS A 39 -7.73 -3.93 -7.95
C LYS A 39 -7.55 -5.40 -7.56
N GLU A 40 -7.49 -6.24 -8.59
CA GLU A 40 -7.20 -7.67 -8.54
C GLU A 40 -5.93 -7.92 -9.34
N PHE A 41 -4.99 -8.67 -8.76
CA PHE A 41 -3.66 -8.89 -9.32
C PHE A 41 -3.39 -10.38 -9.50
N ILE A 42 -2.75 -10.73 -10.61
CA ILE A 42 -2.07 -12.00 -10.84
C ILE A 42 -0.60 -11.67 -11.05
N GLU A 43 0.25 -12.11 -10.14
CA GLU A 43 1.67 -11.74 -10.05
C GLU A 43 2.51 -13.00 -10.26
N ILE A 44 3.29 -13.03 -11.33
CA ILE A 44 4.20 -14.13 -11.65
C ILE A 44 5.63 -13.64 -11.47
N GLU A 45 6.44 -14.40 -10.75
CA GLU A 45 7.84 -14.09 -10.51
C GLU A 45 8.71 -15.32 -10.73
N LYS A 46 9.97 -15.10 -11.09
CA LYS A 46 10.95 -16.18 -11.12
C LYS A 46 11.33 -16.55 -9.69
N SER A 47 11.33 -17.84 -9.38
CA SER A 47 11.78 -18.31 -8.07
C SER A 47 13.28 -18.09 -7.90
N ASN A 48 13.68 -17.56 -6.74
CA ASN A 48 15.08 -17.44 -6.33
C ASN A 48 15.59 -18.70 -5.60
N TRP A 49 14.70 -19.61 -5.24
CA TRP A 49 15.01 -20.78 -4.41
C TRP A 49 15.16 -22.07 -5.21
N TYR A 50 14.53 -22.14 -6.38
CA TYR A 50 14.54 -23.32 -7.25
C TYR A 50 15.01 -22.92 -8.64
N GLU A 51 15.92 -23.72 -9.20
CA GLU A 51 16.31 -23.58 -10.59
C GLU A 51 15.09 -23.88 -11.48
N ASN A 52 14.86 -23.05 -12.49
CA ASN A 52 13.76 -23.21 -13.44
C ASN A 52 12.39 -23.35 -12.77
N ALA A 53 12.04 -22.39 -11.91
CA ALA A 53 10.70 -22.31 -11.33
C ALA A 53 10.12 -20.90 -11.36
N ILE A 54 8.79 -20.82 -11.40
CA ILE A 54 8.03 -19.57 -11.24
C ILE A 54 7.04 -19.70 -10.08
N SER A 55 6.82 -18.62 -9.34
CA SER A 55 5.67 -18.48 -8.45
C SER A 55 4.57 -17.72 -9.18
N CYS A 56 3.32 -17.99 -8.81
CA CYS A 56 2.18 -17.23 -9.30
C CYS A 56 1.23 -16.97 -8.13
N GLU A 57 1.05 -15.71 -7.77
CA GLU A 57 0.22 -15.24 -6.67
C GLU A 57 -0.98 -14.42 -7.14
N TYR A 58 -2.12 -14.63 -6.50
CA TYR A 58 -3.33 -13.85 -6.69
C TYR A 58 -3.53 -12.94 -5.49
N ARG A 59 -3.83 -11.66 -5.73
CA ARG A 59 -3.98 -10.67 -4.66
C ARG A 59 -5.19 -9.77 -4.87
N LYS A 60 -5.96 -9.56 -3.80
CA LYS A 60 -7.08 -8.62 -3.73
C LYS A 60 -7.15 -8.00 -2.34
N GLY A 61 -6.89 -6.69 -2.25
CA GLY A 61 -6.69 -6.03 -0.95
C GLY A 61 -5.47 -6.59 -0.22
N THR A 62 -5.65 -6.99 1.04
CA THR A 62 -4.60 -7.64 1.86
C THR A 62 -4.62 -9.16 1.75
N SER A 63 -5.55 -9.74 1.00
CA SER A 63 -5.65 -11.19 0.82
C SER A 63 -4.78 -11.62 -0.35
N THR A 64 -3.91 -12.59 -0.10
CA THR A 64 -3.07 -13.24 -1.11
C THR A 64 -3.38 -14.73 -1.16
N ARG A 65 -3.15 -15.35 -2.31
CA ARG A 65 -3.25 -16.80 -2.47
C ARG A 65 -2.35 -17.26 -3.60
N ASN A 66 -1.51 -18.26 -3.34
CA ASN A 66 -0.68 -18.87 -4.37
C ASN A 66 -1.53 -19.79 -5.29
N THR A 67 -1.13 -19.89 -6.56
CA THR A 67 -1.80 -20.73 -7.57
C THR A 67 -1.94 -22.18 -7.14
N ILE A 68 -0.89 -22.76 -6.58
CA ILE A 68 -0.88 -24.16 -6.15
C ILE A 68 -1.83 -24.38 -4.96
N ALA A 69 -2.05 -23.36 -4.12
CA ALA A 69 -2.95 -23.43 -2.97
C ALA A 69 -4.44 -23.54 -3.36
N PHE A 70 -4.80 -23.41 -4.64
CA PHE A 70 -6.14 -23.77 -5.12
C PHE A 70 -6.36 -25.28 -5.24
N LEU A 71 -5.29 -26.06 -5.41
CA LEU A 71 -5.34 -27.51 -5.65
C LEU A 71 -5.22 -28.36 -4.37
N ARG A 72 -5.10 -27.72 -3.21
CA ARG A 72 -5.10 -28.27 -1.83
C ARG A 72 -4.02 -29.31 -1.45
N ASP A 73 -3.27 -29.90 -2.38
CA ASP A 73 -2.36 -31.03 -2.09
C ASP A 73 -0.91 -30.91 -2.61
N ARG A 74 -0.28 -29.74 -2.51
CA ARG A 74 1.18 -29.65 -2.77
C ARG A 74 1.90 -28.83 -1.71
N ILE A 75 3.03 -29.38 -1.26
CA ILE A 75 3.97 -28.76 -0.30
C ILE A 75 4.70 -27.59 -0.97
N GLU A 76 4.97 -27.69 -2.27
CA GLU A 76 5.70 -26.69 -3.04
C GLU A 76 4.72 -25.65 -3.62
N GLN A 77 4.96 -24.37 -3.32
CA GLN A 77 4.16 -23.23 -3.80
C GLN A 77 4.72 -22.60 -5.09
N VAL A 78 5.43 -23.39 -5.88
CA VAL A 78 6.07 -22.96 -7.14
C VAL A 78 5.75 -23.94 -8.25
N HIS A 79 5.77 -23.44 -9.48
CA HIS A 79 5.67 -24.22 -10.71
C HIS A 79 7.09 -24.51 -11.21
N VAL A 80 7.51 -25.77 -11.13
CA VAL A 80 8.85 -26.23 -11.53
C VAL A 80 8.80 -26.75 -12.97
N PHE A 81 9.76 -26.35 -13.79
CA PHE A 81 9.88 -26.78 -15.19
C PHE A 81 11.32 -27.17 -15.53
N SER A 82 11.47 -28.04 -16.52
CA SER A 82 12.77 -28.52 -17.01
C SER A 82 13.19 -27.91 -18.35
N GLY A 83 12.26 -27.25 -19.05
CA GLY A 83 12.49 -26.64 -20.35
C GLY A 83 11.25 -25.93 -20.88
N GLU A 84 11.30 -25.51 -22.14
CA GLU A 84 10.24 -24.68 -22.72
C GLU A 84 8.90 -25.41 -22.78
N SER A 85 8.88 -26.70 -23.13
CA SER A 85 7.62 -27.47 -23.20
C SER A 85 6.93 -27.57 -21.85
N THR A 86 7.69 -27.91 -20.80
CA THR A 86 7.14 -28.06 -19.43
C THR A 86 6.77 -26.70 -18.84
N LEU A 87 7.50 -25.62 -19.16
CA LEU A 87 7.07 -24.25 -18.83
C LEU A 87 5.72 -23.92 -19.46
N LYS A 88 5.50 -24.25 -20.73
CA LYS A 88 4.20 -24.00 -21.40
C LYS A 88 3.06 -24.78 -20.75
N GLU A 89 3.31 -25.99 -20.27
CA GLU A 89 2.33 -26.78 -19.51
C GLU A 89 1.98 -26.11 -18.18
N GLU A 90 2.97 -25.65 -17.42
CA GLU A 90 2.75 -24.93 -16.17
C GLU A 90 1.99 -23.60 -16.39
N LEU A 91 2.30 -22.86 -17.46
CA LEU A 91 1.57 -21.63 -17.81
C LEU A 91 0.11 -21.92 -18.19
N LYS A 92 -0.15 -23.02 -18.92
CA LYS A 92 -1.53 -23.46 -19.19
C LYS A 92 -2.26 -23.89 -17.93
N LEU A 93 -1.57 -24.53 -16.99
CA LEU A 93 -2.14 -24.86 -15.68
C LEU A 93 -2.54 -23.59 -14.90
N ILE A 94 -1.71 -22.54 -14.95
CA ILE A 94 -2.05 -21.23 -14.36
C ILE A 94 -3.32 -20.65 -14.99
N VAL A 95 -3.48 -20.72 -16.32
CA VAL A 95 -4.73 -20.31 -17.01
C VAL A 95 -5.92 -21.10 -16.48
N ASP A 96 -5.82 -22.43 -16.48
CA ASP A 96 -6.87 -23.34 -16.01
C ASP A 96 -7.31 -23.04 -14.58
N ILE A 97 -6.34 -22.81 -13.67
CA ILE A 97 -6.61 -22.50 -12.28
C ILE A 97 -7.23 -21.11 -12.14
N THR A 98 -6.77 -20.15 -12.93
CA THR A 98 -7.33 -18.80 -12.94
C THR A 98 -8.82 -18.86 -13.25
N GLU A 99 -9.17 -19.52 -14.37
CA GLU A 99 -10.54 -19.60 -14.87
C GLU A 99 -11.45 -20.41 -13.96
N LYS A 100 -10.98 -21.57 -13.47
CA LYS A 100 -11.81 -22.49 -12.66
C LYS A 100 -11.96 -22.02 -11.21
N TYR A 101 -10.94 -21.37 -10.64
CA TYR A 101 -10.88 -21.13 -9.20
C TYR A 101 -10.59 -19.69 -8.82
N ALA A 102 -9.59 -19.03 -9.43
CA ALA A 102 -9.14 -17.74 -8.95
C ALA A 102 -10.17 -16.62 -9.16
N LEU A 103 -10.87 -16.63 -10.30
CA LEU A 103 -11.93 -15.64 -10.58
C LEU A 103 -13.05 -15.71 -9.52
N LYS A 104 -13.51 -16.92 -9.20
CA LYS A 104 -14.51 -17.13 -8.14
C LYS A 104 -13.97 -16.72 -6.77
N TRP A 105 -12.70 -16.98 -6.50
CA TRP A 105 -12.07 -16.54 -5.25
C TRP A 105 -12.03 -15.02 -5.14
N PHE A 106 -11.69 -14.30 -6.22
CA PHE A 106 -11.77 -12.84 -6.25
C PHE A 106 -13.15 -12.32 -5.90
N GLU A 107 -14.22 -12.93 -6.43
CA GLU A 107 -15.60 -12.57 -6.12
C GLU A 107 -15.97 -12.80 -4.64
N GLN A 108 -15.42 -13.85 -4.03
CA GLN A 108 -15.67 -14.21 -2.64
C GLN A 108 -14.93 -13.32 -1.62
N ILE A 109 -13.76 -12.78 -2.00
CA ILE A 109 -12.98 -11.91 -1.12
C ILE A 109 -13.68 -10.56 -0.97
N LYS A 110 -14.26 -10.36 0.22
CA LYS A 110 -14.77 -9.06 0.66
C LYS A 110 -13.61 -8.17 1.08
N VAL A 111 -13.17 -7.30 0.18
CA VAL A 111 -12.30 -6.19 0.58
C VAL A 111 -13.17 -5.19 1.31
N LYS A 112 -12.88 -4.96 2.60
CA LYS A 112 -13.41 -3.80 3.30
C LYS A 112 -12.93 -2.59 2.52
N LYS A 113 -13.81 -1.95 1.73
CA LYS A 113 -13.57 -0.60 1.22
C LYS A 113 -13.32 0.24 2.46
N LYS A 114 -12.06 0.57 2.73
CA LYS A 114 -11.77 1.68 3.62
C LYS A 114 -12.33 2.89 2.90
N ASN A 115 -13.34 3.53 3.48
CA ASN A 115 -13.69 4.86 3.03
C ASN A 115 -12.41 5.68 3.13
N PRO A 116 -12.04 6.42 2.07
CA PRO A 116 -10.90 7.32 2.16
C PRO A 116 -11.14 8.28 3.33
N PRO A 117 -10.07 8.71 4.02
CA PRO A 117 -10.25 9.67 5.09
C PRO A 117 -10.91 10.94 4.58
N ASP A 118 -11.71 11.58 5.43
CA ASP A 118 -12.30 12.87 5.12
C ASP A 118 -11.18 13.85 4.69
N ASN A 119 -11.43 14.67 3.66
CA ASN A 119 -10.46 15.66 3.21
C ASN A 119 -10.43 16.84 4.19
N PHE A 120 -9.68 16.68 5.27
CA PHE A 120 -9.51 17.70 6.31
C PHE A 120 -8.70 18.94 5.87
N LEU A 121 -8.31 19.04 4.60
CA LEU A 121 -7.71 20.25 4.02
C LEU A 121 -8.75 21.18 3.38
N LYS A 122 -10.01 20.76 3.27
CA LYS A 122 -11.09 21.61 2.75
C LYS A 122 -11.41 22.76 3.71
N GLU A 123 -11.89 23.87 3.16
CA GLU A 123 -12.25 25.09 3.91
C GLU A 123 -13.26 24.82 5.05
N GLU A 124 -14.17 23.86 4.86
CA GLU A 124 -15.16 23.45 5.87
C GLU A 124 -14.53 22.95 7.18
N TRP A 125 -13.29 22.45 7.13
CA TRP A 125 -12.54 22.00 8.31
C TRP A 125 -11.81 23.12 9.03
N ALA A 126 -11.55 24.25 8.36
CA ALA A 126 -10.70 25.32 8.90
C ALA A 126 -11.17 25.84 10.27
N PRO A 127 -12.47 26.12 10.53
CA PRO A 127 -12.92 26.59 11.84
C PRO A 127 -12.65 25.56 12.95
N LEU A 128 -12.86 24.28 12.65
CA LEU A 128 -12.66 23.18 13.59
C LEU A 128 -11.17 23.02 13.93
N LEU A 129 -10.33 23.02 12.91
CA LEU A 129 -8.87 22.90 13.06
C LEU A 129 -8.30 24.09 13.83
N GLN A 130 -8.71 25.32 13.50
CA GLN A 130 -8.29 26.53 14.22
C GLN A 130 -8.72 26.48 15.69
N SER A 131 -9.95 26.05 15.97
CA SER A 131 -10.42 25.87 17.34
C SER A 131 -9.60 24.82 18.09
N PHE A 132 -9.25 23.70 17.46
CA PHE A 132 -8.43 22.66 18.06
C PHE A 132 -7.01 23.16 18.37
N ILE A 133 -6.37 23.83 17.40
CA ILE A 133 -5.02 24.41 17.54
C ILE A 133 -5.00 25.41 18.69
N ARG A 134 -5.95 26.35 18.72
CA ARG A 134 -6.03 27.38 19.76
C ARG A 134 -6.33 26.81 21.15
N LYS A 135 -7.28 25.87 21.26
CA LYS A 135 -7.66 25.26 22.54
C LYS A 135 -6.48 24.53 23.19
N ASN A 136 -5.65 23.90 22.37
CA ASN A 136 -4.55 23.07 22.82
C ASN A 136 -3.17 23.75 22.72
N SER A 137 -3.13 25.03 22.34
CA SER A 137 -1.90 25.81 22.15
C SER A 137 -0.86 25.09 21.27
N ILE A 138 -1.30 24.53 20.14
CA ILE A 138 -0.41 23.82 19.22
C ILE A 138 0.44 24.82 18.43
N GLU A 139 1.75 24.71 18.56
CA GLU A 139 2.75 25.48 17.81
C GLU A 139 3.45 24.54 16.81
N PHE A 140 3.45 24.90 15.53
CA PHE A 140 3.91 24.00 14.46
C PHE A 140 5.44 23.96 14.29
N ASP A 141 6.14 24.96 14.81
CA ASP A 141 7.60 25.05 14.90
C ASP A 141 8.16 24.46 16.20
N ASN A 142 7.29 24.15 17.17
CA ASN A 142 7.66 23.61 18.47
C ASN A 142 7.50 22.09 18.52
N ILE A 143 8.60 21.38 18.78
CA ILE A 143 8.62 19.91 18.89
C ILE A 143 7.81 19.43 20.10
N GLU A 144 7.66 20.22 21.17
CA GLU A 144 6.86 19.85 22.35
C GLU A 144 5.37 19.65 22.01
N SER A 145 4.88 20.30 20.94
CA SER A 145 3.55 20.06 20.40
C SER A 145 3.36 18.60 19.98
N ILE A 146 4.40 17.94 19.47
CA ILE A 146 4.35 16.52 19.08
C ILE A 146 4.09 15.65 20.32
N SER A 147 4.84 15.88 21.39
CA SER A 147 4.68 15.16 22.66
C SER A 147 3.27 15.32 23.24
N PHE A 148 2.68 16.51 23.12
CA PHE A 148 1.31 16.76 23.54
C PHE A 148 0.29 15.99 22.69
N LEU A 149 0.43 16.04 21.37
CA LEU A 149 -0.44 15.29 20.45
C LEU A 149 -0.35 13.77 20.70
N ASP A 150 0.85 13.25 20.99
CA ASP A 150 1.04 11.84 21.36
C ASP A 150 0.28 11.46 22.64
N LYS A 151 0.30 12.33 23.65
CA LYS A 151 -0.48 12.11 24.89
C LYS A 151 -1.97 12.06 24.60
N MET A 152 -2.48 12.92 23.71
CA MET A 152 -3.89 12.90 23.31
C MET A 152 -4.28 11.59 22.63
N LEU A 153 -3.41 11.06 21.74
CA LEU A 153 -3.69 9.79 21.05
C LEU A 153 -3.77 8.59 22.00
N LYS A 154 -3.07 8.65 23.14
CA LYS A 154 -3.09 7.59 24.17
C LYS A 154 -4.34 7.62 25.07
N GLN A 155 -5.13 8.70 25.04
CA GLN A 155 -6.30 8.90 25.92
C GLN A 155 -7.64 8.72 25.19
N GLU A 156 -7.73 7.76 24.26
CA GLU A 156 -8.91 7.52 23.39
C GLU A 156 -9.38 8.76 22.61
N ALA A 157 -8.60 9.14 21.60
CA ALA A 157 -8.94 10.25 20.70
C ALA A 157 -10.20 9.95 19.86
N SER A 158 -11.13 10.91 19.80
CA SER A 158 -12.28 10.87 18.90
C SER A 158 -11.88 10.94 17.43
N LYS A 159 -12.79 10.58 16.51
CA LYS A 159 -12.53 10.66 15.06
C LYS A 159 -12.09 12.06 14.62
N VAL A 160 -12.73 13.10 15.17
CA VAL A 160 -12.43 14.51 14.88
C VAL A 160 -11.04 14.91 15.39
N GLU A 161 -10.68 14.44 16.59
CA GLU A 161 -9.34 14.67 17.15
C GLU A 161 -8.27 13.94 16.34
N ILE A 162 -8.53 12.72 15.87
CA ILE A 162 -7.62 11.99 14.97
C ILE A 162 -7.33 12.81 13.70
N TYR A 163 -8.36 13.38 13.06
CA TYR A 163 -8.15 14.26 11.90
C TYR A 163 -7.38 15.53 12.26
N SER A 164 -7.72 16.17 13.38
CA SER A 164 -7.07 17.39 13.84
C SER A 164 -5.59 17.17 14.17
N ILE A 165 -5.28 16.07 14.86
CA ILE A 165 -3.91 15.64 15.17
C ILE A 165 -3.14 15.30 13.89
N SER A 166 -3.79 14.63 12.93
CA SER A 166 -3.21 14.33 11.61
C SER A 166 -2.84 15.61 10.86
N TYR A 167 -3.71 16.62 10.88
CA TYR A 167 -3.43 17.92 10.29
C TYR A 167 -2.28 18.63 11.00
N CYS A 168 -2.32 18.74 12.33
CA CYS A 168 -1.28 19.42 13.12
C CYS A 168 0.09 18.77 12.93
N PHE A 169 0.17 17.43 12.99
CA PHE A 169 1.42 16.73 12.73
C PHE A 169 1.92 17.00 11.32
N GLY A 170 1.02 17.06 10.35
CA GLY A 170 1.41 17.38 8.99
C GLY A 170 1.93 18.81 8.79
N GLU A 171 1.30 19.80 9.42
CA GLU A 171 1.83 21.17 9.43
C GLU A 171 3.20 21.25 10.11
N ILE A 172 3.43 20.50 11.19
CA ILE A 172 4.75 20.40 11.85
C ILE A 172 5.80 19.87 10.87
N ILE A 173 5.52 18.76 10.15
CA ILE A 173 6.43 18.22 9.13
C ILE A 173 6.68 19.24 8.01
N LYS A 174 5.63 19.89 7.51
CA LYS A 174 5.72 20.90 6.45
C LYS A 174 6.62 22.07 6.86
N GLN A 175 6.46 22.61 8.07
CA GLN A 175 7.28 23.72 8.54
C GLN A 175 8.73 23.32 8.81
N ASN A 176 8.96 22.15 9.40
CA ASN A 176 10.30 21.71 9.79
C ASN A 176 11.13 21.15 8.62
N PHE A 177 10.48 20.63 7.57
CA PHE A 177 11.15 19.96 6.46
C PHE A 177 10.84 20.54 5.08
N GLY A 178 10.16 21.70 4.99
CA GLY A 178 9.84 22.34 3.71
C GLY A 178 8.95 21.49 2.81
N ALA A 179 8.02 20.75 3.41
CA ALA A 179 7.14 19.83 2.70
C ALA A 179 5.84 20.50 2.24
N GLU A 180 5.04 19.82 1.42
CA GLU A 180 3.81 20.37 0.84
C GLU A 180 2.63 19.41 1.03
N TRP A 181 1.45 19.95 1.29
CA TRP A 181 0.21 19.16 1.26
C TRP A 181 -0.22 18.84 -0.17
N ASP A 182 -0.84 17.68 -0.31
CA ASP A 182 -1.50 17.21 -1.51
C ASP A 182 -2.67 16.28 -1.12
N TYR A 183 -3.47 15.86 -2.09
CA TYR A 183 -4.66 15.04 -1.87
C TYR A 183 -4.80 13.94 -2.91
N SER A 184 -5.09 12.72 -2.44
CA SER A 184 -5.50 11.59 -3.28
C SER A 184 -6.94 11.18 -2.92
N PRO A 185 -7.81 10.88 -3.91
CA PRO A 185 -9.13 10.33 -3.65
C PRO A 185 -9.13 9.00 -2.88
N GLU A 186 -8.08 8.21 -3.00
CA GLU A 186 -7.92 6.89 -2.38
C GLU A 186 -7.30 6.97 -0.98
N ASP A 187 -6.31 7.83 -0.82
CA ASP A 187 -5.49 7.92 0.39
C ASP A 187 -5.81 9.12 1.28
N GLY A 188 -6.59 10.08 0.75
CA GLY A 188 -6.90 11.36 1.35
C GLY A 188 -5.70 12.32 1.40
N PRO A 189 -5.70 13.29 2.35
CA PRO A 189 -4.60 14.24 2.50
C PRO A 189 -3.26 13.57 2.83
N PHE A 190 -2.22 13.97 2.11
CA PHE A 190 -0.85 13.51 2.33
C PHE A 190 0.16 14.64 2.11
N ILE A 191 1.39 14.41 2.55
CA ILE A 191 2.49 15.37 2.45
C ILE A 191 3.53 14.81 1.50
N LYS A 192 4.02 15.64 0.59
CA LYS A 192 5.07 15.32 -0.39
C LYS A 192 6.22 16.31 -0.31
N ASN A 193 7.27 16.07 -1.11
CA ASN A 193 8.42 16.97 -1.24
C ASN A 193 9.14 17.24 0.09
N ILE A 194 9.12 16.27 1.01
CA ILE A 194 9.78 16.39 2.32
C ILE A 194 11.29 16.56 2.10
N ALA A 195 11.83 17.67 2.59
CA ALA A 195 13.21 18.13 2.39
C ALA A 195 13.63 18.20 0.90
N GLY A 196 12.68 18.54 0.00
CA GLY A 196 12.92 18.64 -1.44
C GLY A 196 12.92 17.28 -2.16
N SER A 197 12.69 16.17 -1.47
CA SER A 197 12.67 14.83 -2.07
C SER A 197 11.28 14.45 -2.58
N LYS A 198 11.16 14.27 -3.90
CA LYS A 198 9.92 13.78 -4.54
C LYS A 198 9.59 12.31 -4.21
N LYS A 199 10.56 11.56 -3.67
CA LYS A 199 10.41 10.14 -3.32
C LYS A 199 9.80 9.93 -1.94
N ILE A 200 9.83 10.95 -1.08
CA ILE A 200 9.37 10.85 0.30
C ILE A 200 7.98 11.47 0.38
N ALA A 201 7.00 10.64 0.71
CA ALA A 201 5.65 11.06 1.00
C ALA A 201 5.19 10.49 2.34
N LEU A 202 4.40 11.26 3.07
CA LEU A 202 3.85 10.89 4.37
C LEU A 202 2.33 11.00 4.32
N LYS A 203 1.63 10.03 4.91
CA LYS A 203 0.17 10.04 5.05
C LYS A 203 -0.18 10.21 6.53
N PRO A 204 -0.34 11.44 7.04
CA PRO A 204 -0.49 11.68 8.48
C PRO A 204 -1.64 10.91 9.10
N PHE A 205 -2.81 10.86 8.44
CA PHE A 205 -3.96 10.11 8.95
C PHE A 205 -3.70 8.60 9.11
N VAL A 206 -3.01 7.99 8.14
CA VAL A 206 -2.65 6.57 8.20
C VAL A 206 -1.71 6.31 9.38
N LEU A 207 -0.74 7.20 9.57
CA LEU A 207 0.24 7.12 10.66
C LEU A 207 -0.42 7.29 12.03
N VAL A 208 -1.23 8.34 12.21
CA VAL A 208 -2.00 8.57 13.44
C VAL A 208 -2.90 7.38 13.76
N THR A 209 -3.61 6.84 12.76
CA THR A 209 -4.46 5.66 12.96
C THR A 209 -3.65 4.43 13.38
N LYS A 210 -2.44 4.23 12.85
CA LYS A 210 -1.54 3.15 13.30
C LYS A 210 -1.13 3.31 14.76
N ILE A 211 -0.89 4.54 15.21
CA ILE A 211 -0.58 4.85 16.62
C ILE A 211 -1.79 4.54 17.50
N VAL A 212 -2.99 5.00 17.15
CA VAL A 212 -4.22 4.69 17.90
C VAL A 212 -4.45 3.19 18.02
N MET A 213 -4.10 2.41 16.99
CA MET A 213 -4.19 0.95 17.03
C MET A 213 -3.07 0.27 17.82
N ASN A 214 -1.93 0.93 18.03
CA ASN A 214 -0.75 0.38 18.70
C ASN A 214 -0.06 1.43 19.61
N PRO A 215 -0.79 2.00 20.60
CA PRO A 215 -0.34 3.20 21.33
C PRO A 215 0.87 2.96 22.24
N ASP A 216 1.15 1.69 22.57
CA ASP A 216 2.30 1.29 23.41
C ASP A 216 3.59 1.11 22.61
N VAL A 217 3.50 1.05 21.28
CA VAL A 217 4.63 0.70 20.38
C VAL A 217 5.02 1.88 19.50
N LEU A 218 4.06 2.68 19.06
CA LEU A 218 4.28 3.76 18.10
C LEU A 218 3.96 5.13 18.71
N SER A 219 4.68 6.15 18.27
CA SER A 219 4.45 7.55 18.64
C SER A 219 4.77 8.50 17.47
N LEU A 220 4.18 9.68 17.47
CA LEU A 220 4.47 10.75 16.52
C LEU A 220 5.93 11.19 16.65
N GLU A 221 6.48 11.24 17.86
CA GLU A 221 7.90 11.51 18.11
C GLU A 221 8.82 10.52 17.41
N TYR A 222 8.49 9.22 17.45
CA TYR A 222 9.24 8.17 16.76
C TYR A 222 9.28 8.43 15.25
N PHE A 223 8.12 8.73 14.65
CA PHE A 223 8.06 9.02 13.22
C PHE A 223 8.78 10.32 12.84
N PHE A 224 8.64 11.38 13.63
CA PHE A 224 9.35 12.64 13.41
C PHE A 224 10.87 12.44 13.42
N THR A 225 11.38 11.69 14.41
CA THR A 225 12.81 11.40 14.56
C THR A 225 13.36 10.58 13.38
N ASN A 226 12.57 9.62 12.89
CA ASN A 226 12.95 8.82 11.71
C ASN A 226 13.00 9.67 10.44
N ILE A 227 12.01 10.56 10.24
CA ILE A 227 12.02 11.50 9.11
C ILE A 227 13.23 12.41 9.20
N LYS A 228 13.49 13.00 10.38
CA LYS A 228 14.65 13.86 10.61
C LYS A 228 15.96 13.14 10.29
N SER A 229 16.15 11.94 10.81
CA SER A 229 17.34 11.11 10.55
C SER A 229 17.51 10.79 9.06
N ALA A 230 16.42 10.47 8.36
CA ALA A 230 16.46 10.19 6.92
C ALA A 230 16.82 11.44 6.10
N VAL A 231 16.29 12.61 6.48
CA VAL A 231 16.62 13.89 5.86
C VAL A 231 18.08 14.25 6.09
N ASP A 232 18.57 14.15 7.33
CA ASP A 232 19.94 14.49 7.68
C ASP A 232 20.94 13.54 7.02
N GLY A 233 20.64 12.24 6.96
CA GLY A 233 21.45 11.24 6.25
C GLY A 233 21.49 11.42 4.73
N SER A 234 20.51 12.10 4.13
CA SER A 234 20.46 12.39 2.69
C SER A 234 21.20 13.65 2.26
N LYS A 235 21.64 14.47 3.23
CA LYS A 235 22.42 15.70 3.01
C LYS A 235 23.94 15.50 3.10
N ASN A 236 24.38 14.31 3.52
CA ASN A 236 25.77 13.87 3.54
C ASN A 236 26.07 12.96 2.34
#